data_AF-A0A537KU99-F1
#
_entry.id   AF-A0A537KU99-F1
#
_cell.length_a   1.000
_cell.length_b   1.000
_cell.length_c   1.000
_cell.angle_alpha   90.00
_cell.angle_beta   90.00
_cell.angle_gamma   90.00
#
_symmetry.space_group_name_H-M   'P 1'
#
loop_
_entity.id
_entity.type
_entity.pdbx_description
1 polymer ?
#
loop_
_entity_poly.entity_id
_entity_poly.type
_entity_poly.pdbx_seq_one_letter_code
_entity_poly.pdbx_strand_id
1 'polypeptide(L)'
;RAQEHLTARRRVLGSRLRDIYKYGRTGYAEVLLGSDDFAAFVTRWQLISTIVHADTEALDAHAADMARYQRLQATLVQDQAYLRTLTAHTQARQREIVATELAKREMLERLQVERAAYERVVRELEKNSKDLEAMIRKAQVPPRRPTMAEAHTRFAFLWPTRGLFTSGFGMRRHPLFGIWHLHTGVDIATAWGAPVLAAAEGRVIYAGWFGGYGKIVVIDHGEGMSTLYGHLSSLLVVAGDEVRRGQPVGRVGSTGFSTGPHLHFEVRVNGRPINPTSL
;
A
#
# COMPACT_ATOMS: atom_id res chain seq x y z
N ARG A 1 2.72 46.24 -33.06
CA ARG A 1 3.97 47.05 -32.98
C ARG A 1 4.99 46.73 -34.08
N ALA A 2 5.67 45.58 -34.11
CA ALA A 2 6.70 45.29 -35.13
C ALA A 2 6.12 45.18 -36.57
N GLN A 3 4.97 44.51 -36.73
CA GLN A 3 4.28 44.39 -38.01
C GLN A 3 3.76 45.74 -38.54
N GLU A 4 3.24 46.59 -37.66
CA GLU A 4 2.79 47.95 -38.01
C GLU A 4 3.96 48.81 -38.51
N HIS A 5 5.12 48.75 -37.84
CA HIS A 5 6.35 49.44 -38.28
C HIS A 5 6.83 48.98 -39.65
N LEU A 6 6.83 47.67 -39.90
CA LEU A 6 7.18 47.08 -41.20
C LEU A 6 6.23 47.54 -42.32
N THR A 7 4.93 47.61 -42.02
CA THR A 7 3.90 48.01 -42.99
C THR A 7 4.03 49.48 -43.37
N ALA A 8 4.30 50.35 -42.38
CA ALA A 8 4.56 51.77 -42.60
C ALA A 8 5.83 51.99 -43.45
N ARG A 9 6.94 51.30 -43.12
CA ARG A 9 8.21 51.40 -43.89
C ARG A 9 8.06 50.88 -45.32
N ARG A 10 7.37 49.76 -45.53
CA ARG A 10 7.09 49.21 -46.88
C ARG A 10 6.31 50.18 -47.76
N ARG A 11 5.40 50.98 -47.18
CA ARG A 11 4.64 51.99 -47.91
C ARG A 11 5.54 53.11 -48.44
N VAL A 12 6.48 53.58 -47.62
CA VAL A 12 7.46 54.64 -47.96
C VAL A 12 8.47 54.16 -48.99
N LEU A 13 9.04 52.95 -48.79
CA LEU A 13 9.96 52.35 -49.76
C LEU A 13 9.26 52.07 -51.09
N GLY A 14 8.01 51.61 -51.04
CA GLY A 14 7.21 51.36 -52.25
C GLY A 14 6.89 52.63 -53.05
N SER A 15 6.65 53.78 -52.40
CA SER A 15 6.53 55.05 -53.12
C SER A 15 7.86 55.46 -53.76
N ARG A 16 8.97 55.37 -53.02
CA ARG A 16 10.30 55.74 -53.54
C ARG A 16 10.75 54.86 -54.71
N LEU A 17 10.54 53.55 -54.66
CA LEU A 17 10.84 52.64 -55.77
C LEU A 17 10.00 52.94 -57.03
N ARG A 18 8.73 53.34 -56.86
CA ARG A 18 7.89 53.78 -57.98
C ARG A 18 8.41 55.07 -58.59
N ASP A 19 8.90 56.00 -57.78
CA ASP A 19 9.48 57.26 -58.27
C ASP A 19 10.80 56.99 -59.01
N ILE A 20 11.68 56.14 -58.47
CA ILE A 20 12.91 55.70 -59.12
C ILE A 20 12.61 55.00 -60.46
N TYR A 21 11.55 54.20 -60.54
CA TYR A 21 11.14 53.53 -61.79
C TYR A 21 10.58 54.52 -62.82
N LYS A 22 9.72 55.45 -62.39
CA LYS A 22 9.08 56.46 -63.28
C LYS A 22 10.07 57.50 -63.82
N TYR A 23 11.11 57.82 -63.06
CA TYR A 23 12.09 58.86 -63.39
C TYR A 23 13.50 58.28 -63.63
N GLY A 24 13.61 56.96 -63.84
CA GLY A 24 14.85 56.19 -63.71
C GLY A 24 15.86 56.28 -64.87
N ARG A 25 17.13 56.04 -64.49
CA ARG A 25 18.41 55.97 -65.25
C ARG A 25 18.76 57.13 -66.19
N THR A 26 17.83 57.70 -66.95
CA THR A 26 18.06 58.94 -67.71
C THR A 26 18.05 60.16 -66.80
N GLY A 27 17.15 60.22 -65.79
CA GLY A 27 16.97 61.40 -64.95
C GLY A 27 18.14 61.81 -64.06
N TYR A 28 18.88 60.88 -63.43
CA TYR A 28 20.02 61.25 -62.58
C TYR A 28 21.23 61.74 -63.40
N ALA A 29 21.50 61.09 -64.54
CA ALA A 29 22.54 61.52 -65.46
C ALA A 29 22.19 62.88 -66.08
N GLU A 30 20.91 63.11 -66.40
CA GLU A 30 20.41 64.38 -66.94
C GLU A 30 20.39 65.51 -65.89
N VAL A 31 20.04 65.22 -64.63
CA VAL A 31 20.14 66.19 -63.52
C VAL A 31 21.59 66.56 -63.21
N LEU A 32 22.51 65.60 -63.30
CA LEU A 32 23.95 65.84 -63.14
C LEU A 32 24.55 66.57 -64.34
N LEU A 33 24.23 66.19 -65.57
CA LEU A 33 24.81 66.77 -66.80
C LEU A 33 24.15 68.09 -67.23
N GLY A 34 22.92 68.37 -66.79
CA GLY A 34 22.20 69.62 -67.01
C GLY A 34 22.53 70.70 -65.96
N SER A 35 23.76 70.70 -65.43
CA SER A 35 24.25 71.75 -64.53
C SER A 35 25.03 72.80 -65.32
N ASP A 36 24.67 74.08 -65.16
CA ASP A 36 25.29 75.19 -65.91
C ASP A 36 26.74 75.50 -65.45
N ASP A 37 27.14 75.06 -64.25
CA ASP A 37 28.50 75.22 -63.73
C ASP A 37 28.97 74.04 -62.83
N PHE A 38 30.29 74.02 -62.53
CA PHE A 38 30.92 72.98 -61.72
C PHE A 38 30.46 72.98 -60.25
N ALA A 39 30.09 74.13 -59.68
CA ALA A 39 29.63 74.20 -58.29
C ALA A 39 28.25 73.55 -58.14
N ALA A 40 27.34 73.82 -59.07
CA ALA A 40 26.01 73.22 -59.16
C ALA A 40 26.09 71.70 -59.42
N PHE A 41 27.04 71.26 -60.25
CA PHE A 41 27.35 69.83 -60.46
C PHE A 41 27.70 69.14 -59.13
N VAL A 42 28.65 69.70 -58.37
CA VAL A 42 29.11 69.14 -57.09
C VAL A 42 27.98 69.11 -56.05
N THR A 43 27.15 70.16 -55.95
CA THR A 43 26.00 70.18 -55.04
C THR A 43 24.95 69.12 -55.41
N ARG A 44 24.61 68.99 -56.71
CA ARG A 44 23.66 67.96 -57.16
C ARG A 44 24.21 66.54 -56.95
N TRP A 45 25.51 66.34 -57.17
CA TRP A 45 26.20 65.08 -56.85
C TRP A 45 26.12 64.74 -55.36
N GLN A 46 26.39 65.69 -54.47
CA GLN A 46 26.26 65.50 -53.03
C GLN A 46 24.83 65.15 -52.63
N LEU A 47 23.82 65.86 -53.14
CA LEU A 47 22.41 65.59 -52.85
C LEU A 47 21.97 64.19 -53.33
N ILE A 48 22.34 63.80 -54.55
CA ILE A 48 22.04 62.47 -55.08
C ILE A 48 22.74 61.39 -54.24
N SER A 49 24.00 61.60 -53.87
CA SER A 49 24.74 60.68 -53.00
C SER A 49 24.07 60.52 -51.63
N THR A 50 23.63 61.62 -51.00
CA THR A 50 22.89 61.58 -49.72
C THR A 50 21.55 60.84 -49.86
N ILE A 51 20.81 61.05 -50.94
CA ILE A 51 19.52 60.36 -51.19
C ILE A 51 19.76 58.86 -51.39
N VAL A 52 20.73 58.48 -52.23
CA VAL A 52 21.08 57.08 -52.49
C VAL A 52 21.54 56.40 -51.21
N HIS A 53 22.39 57.05 -50.41
CA HIS A 53 22.81 56.53 -49.11
C HIS A 53 21.63 56.33 -48.16
N ALA A 54 20.75 57.34 -48.00
CA ALA A 54 19.56 57.24 -47.16
C ALA A 54 18.58 56.14 -47.63
N ASP A 55 18.46 55.93 -48.95
CA ASP A 55 17.64 54.86 -49.51
C ASP A 55 18.26 53.48 -49.29
N THR A 56 19.58 53.33 -49.44
CA THR A 56 20.29 52.08 -49.11
C THR A 56 20.17 51.75 -47.62
N GLU A 57 20.35 52.72 -46.72
CA GLU A 57 20.17 52.54 -45.28
C GLU A 57 18.72 52.16 -44.92
N ALA A 58 17.73 52.77 -45.57
CA ALA A 58 16.32 52.45 -45.35
C ALA A 58 15.97 51.03 -45.84
N LEU A 59 16.55 50.59 -46.96
CA LEU A 59 16.40 49.22 -47.46
C LEU A 59 17.06 48.20 -46.53
N ASP A 60 18.28 48.48 -46.06
CA ASP A 60 19.02 47.61 -45.13
C ASP A 60 18.28 47.51 -43.78
N ALA A 61 17.79 48.63 -43.25
CA ALA A 61 16.99 48.65 -42.04
C ALA A 61 15.68 47.86 -42.19
N HIS A 62 15.03 47.93 -43.37
CA HIS A 62 13.83 47.14 -43.65
C HIS A 62 14.13 45.63 -43.73
N ALA A 63 15.23 45.26 -44.40
CA ALA A 63 15.69 43.88 -44.45
C ALA A 63 16.00 43.33 -43.03
N ALA A 64 16.64 44.13 -42.19
CA ALA A 64 16.92 43.79 -40.79
C ALA A 64 15.64 43.64 -39.96
N ASP A 65 14.66 44.54 -40.11
CA ASP A 65 13.37 44.43 -39.43
C ASP A 65 12.59 43.19 -39.87
N MET A 66 12.61 42.85 -41.17
CA MET A 66 11.96 41.65 -41.70
C MET A 66 12.61 40.39 -41.13
N ALA A 67 13.95 40.33 -41.07
CA ALA A 67 14.66 39.23 -40.45
C ALA A 67 14.34 39.11 -38.95
N ARG A 68 14.24 40.22 -38.22
CA ARG A 68 13.84 40.24 -36.81
C ARG A 68 12.40 39.74 -36.62
N TYR A 69 11.47 40.18 -37.46
CA TYR A 69 10.07 39.74 -37.39
C TYR A 69 9.94 38.24 -37.67
N GLN A 70 10.64 37.71 -38.68
CA GLN A 70 10.66 36.28 -38.97
C GLN A 70 11.22 35.47 -37.78
N ARG A 71 12.30 35.93 -37.14
CA ARG A 71 12.83 35.29 -35.92
C ARG A 71 11.81 35.30 -34.78
N LEU A 72 11.15 36.44 -34.53
CA LEU A 72 10.11 36.56 -33.50
C LEU A 72 8.93 35.63 -33.77
N GLN A 73 8.48 35.50 -35.02
CA GLN A 73 7.44 34.55 -35.40
C GLN A 73 7.87 33.11 -35.16
N ALA A 74 9.11 32.75 -35.55
CA ALA A 74 9.65 31.42 -35.31
C ALA A 74 9.72 31.09 -33.80
N THR A 75 10.22 32.02 -32.98
CA THR A 75 10.24 31.86 -31.52
C THR A 75 8.85 31.74 -30.93
N LEU A 76 7.88 32.57 -31.38
CA LEU A 76 6.50 32.48 -30.89
C LEU A 76 5.86 31.12 -31.19
N VAL A 77 6.10 30.56 -32.38
CA VAL A 77 5.61 29.22 -32.74
C VAL A 77 6.26 28.14 -31.86
N GLN A 78 7.56 28.24 -31.59
CA GLN A 78 8.28 27.34 -30.69
C GLN A 78 7.75 27.43 -29.25
N ASP A 79 7.56 28.64 -28.73
CA ASP A 79 7.03 28.88 -27.38
C ASP A 79 5.59 28.36 -27.25
N GLN A 80 4.75 28.57 -28.26
CA GLN A 80 3.39 28.03 -28.28
C GLN A 80 3.38 26.50 -28.30
N ALA A 81 4.28 25.87 -29.06
CA ALA A 81 4.43 24.42 -29.05
C ALA A 81 4.90 23.92 -27.68
N TYR A 82 5.87 24.59 -27.07
CA TYR A 82 6.38 24.28 -25.73
C TYR A 82 5.30 24.42 -24.65
N LEU A 83 4.50 25.50 -24.67
CA LEU A 83 3.42 25.68 -23.71
C LEU A 83 2.32 24.63 -23.85
N ARG A 84 2.02 24.20 -25.08
CA ARG A 84 1.06 23.11 -25.34
C ARG A 84 1.55 21.78 -24.76
N THR A 85 2.82 21.43 -24.98
CA THR A 85 3.39 20.19 -24.42
C THR A 85 3.43 20.26 -22.90
N LEU A 86 3.88 21.38 -22.34
CA LEU A 86 3.91 21.59 -20.89
C LEU A 86 2.52 21.46 -20.27
N THR A 87 1.50 22.07 -20.87
CA THR A 87 0.10 21.98 -20.40
C THR A 87 -0.42 20.54 -20.49
N ALA A 88 -0.12 19.82 -21.57
CA ALA A 88 -0.51 18.42 -21.71
C ALA A 88 0.16 17.55 -20.63
N HIS A 89 1.44 17.78 -20.34
CA HIS A 89 2.17 17.07 -19.30
C HIS A 89 1.64 17.37 -17.90
N THR A 90 1.36 18.63 -17.57
CA THR A 90 0.81 18.99 -16.25
C THR A 90 -0.59 18.42 -16.05
N GLN A 91 -1.44 18.45 -17.08
CA GLN A 91 -2.77 17.84 -17.04
C GLN A 91 -2.70 16.31 -16.88
N ALA A 92 -1.80 15.65 -17.61
CA ALA A 92 -1.59 14.21 -17.47
C ALA A 92 -1.15 13.85 -16.05
N ARG A 93 -0.18 14.58 -15.50
CA ARG A 93 0.32 14.36 -14.14
C ARG A 93 -0.73 14.66 -13.07
N GLN A 94 -1.56 15.69 -13.28
CA GLN A 94 -2.67 15.98 -12.37
C GLN A 94 -3.69 14.83 -12.35
N ARG A 95 -4.03 14.25 -13.51
CA ARG A 95 -4.93 13.09 -13.59
C ARG A 95 -4.34 11.87 -12.88
N GLU A 96 -3.05 11.63 -13.05
CA GLU A 96 -2.33 10.54 -12.37
C GLU A 96 -2.35 10.70 -10.85
N ILE A 97 -2.09 11.91 -10.33
CA ILE A 97 -2.14 12.19 -8.89
C ILE A 97 -3.54 11.93 -8.35
N VAL A 98 -4.58 12.45 -9.01
CA VAL A 98 -5.96 12.26 -8.58
C VAL A 98 -6.36 10.78 -8.59
N ALA A 99 -5.96 10.03 -9.63
CA ALA A 99 -6.21 8.59 -9.71
C ALA A 99 -5.47 7.82 -8.59
N THR A 100 -4.22 8.19 -8.31
CA THR A 100 -3.41 7.58 -7.25
C THR A 100 -3.97 7.89 -5.86
N GLU A 101 -4.43 9.11 -5.62
CA GLU A 101 -5.08 9.49 -4.36
C GLU A 101 -6.37 8.71 -4.13
N LEU A 102 -7.20 8.52 -5.16
CA LEU A 102 -8.41 7.72 -5.06
C LEU A 102 -8.09 6.25 -4.77
N ALA A 103 -7.18 5.65 -5.53
CA ALA A 103 -6.75 4.27 -5.32
C ALA A 103 -6.16 4.05 -3.93
N LYS A 104 -5.38 5.03 -3.42
CA LYS A 104 -4.85 5.01 -2.06
C LYS A 104 -5.96 5.08 -1.01
N ARG A 105 -6.97 5.94 -1.19
CA ARG A 105 -8.11 6.04 -0.26
C ARG A 105 -8.89 4.72 -0.20
N GLU A 106 -9.23 4.14 -1.35
CA GLU A 106 -9.92 2.84 -1.42
C GLU A 106 -9.09 1.71 -0.78
N MET A 107 -7.77 1.74 -0.95
CA MET A 107 -6.88 0.78 -0.29
C MET A 107 -6.87 0.96 1.23
N LEU A 108 -6.82 2.19 1.73
CA LEU A 108 -6.84 2.48 3.15
C LEU A 108 -8.17 2.08 3.80
N GLU A 109 -9.29 2.34 3.15
CA GLU A 109 -10.61 1.92 3.63
C GLU A 109 -10.70 0.38 3.72
N ARG A 110 -10.25 -0.34 2.68
CA ARG A 110 -10.17 -1.81 2.72
C ARG A 110 -9.30 -2.31 3.88
N LEU A 111 -8.11 -1.74 4.06
CA LEU A 111 -7.22 -2.11 5.16
C LEU A 111 -7.82 -1.81 6.54
N GLN A 112 -8.57 -0.72 6.69
CA GLN A 112 -9.27 -0.39 7.94
C GLN A 112 -10.37 -1.40 8.25
N VAL A 113 -11.16 -1.80 7.25
CA VAL A 113 -12.21 -2.81 7.41
C VAL A 113 -11.60 -4.16 7.77
N GLU A 114 -10.56 -4.60 7.06
CA GLU A 114 -9.83 -5.84 7.36
C GLU A 114 -9.23 -5.82 8.77
N ARG A 115 -8.54 -4.73 9.14
CA ARG A 115 -7.99 -4.57 10.49
C ARG A 115 -9.07 -4.66 11.56
N ALA A 116 -10.21 -3.99 11.38
CA ALA A 116 -11.30 -4.04 12.35
C ALA A 116 -11.87 -5.46 12.51
N ALA A 117 -11.94 -6.24 11.42
CA ALA A 117 -12.32 -7.65 11.47
C ALA A 117 -11.30 -8.49 12.26
N TYR A 118 -10.01 -8.33 11.98
CA TYR A 118 -8.93 -9.03 12.71
C TYR A 118 -8.93 -8.71 14.20
N GLU A 119 -9.09 -7.44 14.58
CA GLU A 119 -9.14 -7.04 15.97
C GLU A 119 -10.34 -7.65 16.72
N ARG A 120 -11.48 -7.86 16.06
CA ARG A 120 -12.64 -8.54 16.67
C ARG A 120 -12.31 -10.00 16.98
N VAL A 121 -11.68 -10.70 16.04
CA VAL A 121 -11.30 -12.11 16.21
C VAL A 121 -10.25 -12.27 17.32
N VAL A 122 -9.23 -11.41 17.36
CA VAL A 122 -8.23 -11.41 18.45
C VAL A 122 -8.92 -11.23 19.80
N ARG A 123 -9.82 -10.24 19.92
CA ARG A 123 -10.56 -9.99 21.16
C ARG A 123 -11.41 -11.18 21.58
N GLU A 124 -12.06 -11.85 20.64
CA GLU A 124 -12.84 -13.06 20.92
C GLU A 124 -11.97 -14.22 21.42
N LEU A 125 -10.84 -14.48 20.77
CA LEU A 125 -9.88 -15.50 21.17
C LEU A 125 -9.32 -15.24 22.58
N GLU A 126 -8.88 -14.00 22.85
CA GLU A 126 -8.38 -13.61 24.15
C GLU A 126 -9.45 -13.70 25.24
N LYS A 127 -10.69 -13.31 24.93
CA LYS A 127 -11.82 -13.44 25.85
C LYS A 127 -12.09 -14.91 26.17
N ASN A 128 -12.16 -15.78 25.16
CA ASN A 128 -12.36 -17.21 25.36
C ASN A 128 -11.25 -17.80 26.25
N SER A 129 -9.98 -17.44 26.01
CA SER A 129 -8.87 -17.92 26.84
C SER A 129 -8.95 -17.45 28.30
N LYS A 130 -9.32 -16.18 28.53
CA LYS A 130 -9.49 -15.60 29.89
C LYS A 130 -10.68 -16.21 30.63
N ASP A 131 -11.83 -16.35 29.95
CA ASP A 131 -13.03 -16.95 30.53
C ASP A 131 -12.75 -18.41 30.93
N LEU A 132 -11.98 -19.13 30.13
CA LEU A 132 -11.55 -20.49 30.41
C LEU A 132 -10.60 -20.56 31.62
N GLU A 133 -9.60 -19.65 31.71
CA GLU A 133 -8.72 -19.56 32.88
C GLU A 133 -9.52 -19.29 34.16
N ALA A 134 -10.48 -18.35 34.12
CA ALA A 134 -11.34 -18.03 35.25
C ALA A 134 -12.24 -19.21 35.66
N MET A 135 -12.82 -19.92 34.69
CA MET A 135 -13.62 -21.13 34.92
C MET A 135 -12.79 -22.22 35.60
N ILE A 136 -11.59 -22.50 35.09
CA ILE A 136 -10.70 -23.52 35.66
C ILE A 136 -10.33 -23.14 37.09
N ARG A 137 -9.90 -21.90 37.33
CA ARG A 137 -9.54 -21.44 38.69
C ARG A 137 -10.68 -21.52 39.69
N LYS A 138 -11.93 -21.32 39.25
CA LYS A 138 -13.11 -21.45 40.10
C LYS A 138 -13.45 -22.92 40.40
N ALA A 139 -13.24 -23.81 39.43
CA ALA A 139 -13.55 -25.23 39.55
C ALA A 139 -12.48 -26.01 40.33
N GLN A 140 -11.22 -25.60 40.26
CA GLN A 140 -10.13 -26.21 41.01
C GLN A 140 -10.26 -25.90 42.50
N VAL A 141 -10.40 -26.95 43.32
CA VAL A 141 -10.33 -26.82 44.78
C VAL A 141 -8.85 -26.68 45.15
N PRO A 142 -8.42 -25.64 45.88
CA PRO A 142 -7.01 -25.50 46.21
C PRO A 142 -6.68 -26.37 47.43
N PRO A 143 -5.83 -27.39 47.27
CA PRO A 143 -4.81 -27.58 48.28
C PRO A 143 -3.43 -27.61 47.62
N ARG A 144 -2.62 -26.64 48.05
CA ARG A 144 -1.18 -26.48 47.77
C ARG A 144 -0.83 -26.13 46.31
N ARG A 145 -0.01 -25.08 46.16
CA ARG A 145 0.59 -24.66 44.89
C ARG A 145 1.87 -25.49 44.67
N PRO A 146 1.88 -26.49 43.77
CA PRO A 146 3.11 -27.19 43.44
C PRO A 146 4.02 -26.27 42.62
N THR A 147 5.31 -26.43 42.79
CA THR A 147 6.32 -25.83 41.92
C THR A 147 6.33 -26.54 40.56
N MET A 148 6.85 -25.88 39.51
CA MET A 148 6.99 -26.50 38.17
C MET A 148 7.80 -27.81 38.18
N ALA A 149 8.75 -27.95 39.12
CA ALA A 149 9.55 -29.16 39.29
C ALA A 149 8.75 -30.32 39.94
N GLU A 150 7.89 -30.01 40.91
CA GLU A 150 6.97 -30.99 41.50
C GLU A 150 5.91 -31.46 40.48
N ALA A 151 5.41 -30.56 39.63
CA ALA A 151 4.47 -30.91 38.57
C ALA A 151 5.06 -31.90 37.54
N HIS A 152 6.30 -31.66 37.09
CA HIS A 152 7.05 -32.54 36.19
C HIS A 152 7.25 -33.95 36.76
N THR A 153 7.65 -34.02 38.03
CA THR A 153 8.07 -35.30 38.65
C THR A 153 6.86 -36.16 39.01
N ARG A 154 5.69 -35.53 39.25
CA ARG A 154 4.48 -36.20 39.73
C ARG A 154 3.50 -36.55 38.62
N PHE A 155 3.43 -35.75 37.55
CA PHE A 155 2.49 -35.99 36.45
C PHE A 155 3.25 -36.47 35.19
N ALA A 156 3.44 -37.79 35.10
CA ALA A 156 3.86 -38.43 33.86
C ALA A 156 2.67 -38.48 32.89
N PHE A 157 2.40 -37.36 32.21
CA PHE A 157 1.29 -37.23 31.28
C PHE A 157 1.46 -38.17 30.09
N LEU A 158 0.43 -38.98 29.83
CA LEU A 158 0.31 -39.74 28.59
C LEU A 158 -0.04 -38.78 27.47
N TRP A 159 0.61 -38.93 26.31
CA TRP A 159 0.13 -38.27 25.09
C TRP A 159 -1.32 -38.70 24.79
N PRO A 160 -2.25 -37.75 24.67
CA PRO A 160 -3.69 -38.03 24.69
C PRO A 160 -4.21 -38.65 23.39
N THR A 161 -3.41 -38.63 22.33
CA THR A 161 -3.72 -39.33 21.08
C THR A 161 -2.43 -39.67 20.34
N ARG A 162 -2.52 -40.62 19.40
CA ARG A 162 -1.45 -40.92 18.46
C ARG A 162 -1.70 -40.11 17.19
N GLY A 163 -0.68 -39.38 16.74
CA GLY A 163 -0.77 -38.55 15.55
C GLY A 163 0.50 -37.77 15.27
N LEU A 164 0.44 -36.97 14.21
CA LEU A 164 1.54 -36.09 13.81
C LEU A 164 1.46 -34.78 14.60
N PHE A 165 2.57 -34.36 15.20
CA PHE A 165 2.68 -33.04 15.79
C PHE A 165 2.72 -31.98 14.68
N THR A 166 1.69 -31.13 14.59
CA THR A 166 1.52 -30.15 13.50
C THR A 166 1.72 -28.71 13.94
N SER A 167 1.48 -28.42 15.22
CA SER A 167 1.69 -27.07 15.75
C SER A 167 2.10 -27.09 17.21
N GLY A 168 3.08 -26.26 17.56
CA GLY A 168 3.59 -26.11 18.92
C GLY A 168 2.99 -24.95 19.68
N PHE A 169 3.25 -24.91 20.98
CA PHE A 169 2.91 -23.80 21.86
C PHE A 169 3.72 -22.55 21.51
N GLY A 170 3.09 -21.37 21.58
CA GLY A 170 3.77 -20.09 21.42
C GLY A 170 3.16 -19.17 20.37
N MET A 171 3.78 -18.00 20.17
CA MET A 171 3.30 -17.01 19.20
C MET A 171 3.45 -17.54 17.77
N ARG A 172 2.34 -17.61 17.04
CA ARG A 172 2.32 -18.02 15.63
C ARG A 172 1.25 -17.28 14.85
N ARG A 173 1.33 -17.39 13.52
CA ARG A 173 0.26 -16.94 12.63
C ARG A 173 -0.91 -17.93 12.68
N HIS A 174 -2.08 -17.46 13.08
CA HIS A 174 -3.30 -18.27 13.19
C HIS A 174 -3.74 -18.73 11.79
N PRO A 175 -4.01 -20.03 11.57
CA PRO A 175 -4.19 -20.59 10.23
C PRO A 175 -5.49 -20.11 9.55
N LEU A 176 -6.57 -19.90 10.31
CA LEU A 176 -7.84 -19.42 9.76
C LEU A 176 -7.87 -17.92 9.47
N PHE A 177 -7.13 -17.12 10.25
CA PHE A 177 -7.32 -15.68 10.30
C PHE A 177 -6.07 -14.90 9.86
N GLY A 178 -4.93 -15.56 9.71
CA GLY A 178 -3.69 -14.93 9.26
C GLY A 178 -3.07 -13.92 10.25
N ILE A 179 -3.59 -13.83 11.47
CA ILE A 179 -3.15 -12.92 12.55
C ILE A 179 -2.09 -13.56 13.44
N TRP A 180 -1.22 -12.77 14.06
CA TRP A 180 -0.35 -13.26 15.13
C TRP A 180 -1.14 -13.45 16.42
N HIS A 181 -1.13 -14.67 16.95
CA HIS A 181 -1.82 -15.02 18.18
C HIS A 181 -1.03 -16.08 18.95
N LEU A 182 -1.19 -16.10 20.28
CA LEU A 182 -0.59 -17.12 21.13
C LEU A 182 -1.34 -18.43 20.95
N HIS A 183 -0.65 -19.46 20.48
CA HIS A 183 -1.17 -20.81 20.55
C HIS A 183 -0.93 -21.39 21.94
N THR A 184 -2.02 -21.59 22.68
CA THR A 184 -2.00 -21.95 24.10
C THR A 184 -1.80 -23.45 24.37
N GLY A 185 -1.53 -24.23 23.32
CA GLY A 185 -1.33 -25.68 23.41
C GLY A 185 -0.54 -26.22 22.23
N VAL A 186 -0.75 -27.49 21.94
CA VAL A 186 -0.15 -28.20 20.80
C VAL A 186 -1.24 -28.86 19.97
N ASP A 187 -1.04 -28.91 18.66
CA ASP A 187 -1.98 -29.51 17.72
C ASP A 187 -1.42 -30.84 17.21
N ILE A 188 -2.15 -31.93 17.49
CA ILE A 188 -1.80 -33.29 17.09
C ILE A 188 -2.79 -33.73 16.00
N ALA A 189 -2.35 -33.73 14.75
CA ALA A 189 -3.17 -34.16 13.64
C ALA A 189 -3.32 -35.68 13.64
N THR A 190 -4.57 -36.14 13.53
CA THR A 190 -4.93 -37.55 13.51
C THR A 190 -6.30 -37.72 12.86
N ALA A 191 -6.70 -38.96 12.60
CA ALA A 191 -7.94 -39.24 11.90
C ALA A 191 -9.17 -38.73 12.69
N TRP A 192 -10.18 -38.25 11.96
CA TRP A 192 -11.48 -37.94 12.55
C TRP A 192 -12.02 -39.16 13.32
N GLY A 193 -12.55 -38.93 14.52
CA GLY A 193 -13.12 -39.99 15.34
C GLY A 193 -12.09 -40.78 16.16
N ALA A 194 -10.79 -40.56 15.96
CA ALA A 194 -9.74 -41.20 16.76
C ALA A 194 -9.96 -40.95 18.25
N PRO A 195 -9.68 -41.93 19.12
CA PRO A 195 -9.90 -41.78 20.56
C PRO A 195 -8.98 -40.71 21.13
N VAL A 196 -9.51 -39.89 22.03
CA VAL A 196 -8.77 -38.94 22.86
C VAL A 196 -8.79 -39.44 24.28
N LEU A 197 -7.60 -39.66 24.84
CA LEU A 197 -7.37 -40.29 26.13
C LEU A 197 -7.00 -39.24 27.18
N ALA A 198 -7.45 -39.44 28.42
CA ALA A 198 -7.02 -38.64 29.55
C ALA A 198 -5.52 -38.80 29.79
N ALA A 199 -4.79 -37.69 29.77
CA ALA A 199 -3.34 -37.66 29.94
C ALA A 199 -2.90 -38.08 31.35
N ALA A 200 -3.73 -37.85 32.37
CA ALA A 200 -3.56 -38.34 33.73
C ALA A 200 -4.93 -38.58 34.38
N GLU A 201 -4.97 -39.26 35.52
CA GLU A 201 -6.18 -39.38 36.33
C GLU A 201 -6.63 -38.04 36.90
N GLY A 202 -7.93 -37.85 37.08
CA GLY A 202 -8.50 -36.62 37.63
C GLY A 202 -10.00 -36.52 37.46
N ARG A 203 -10.55 -35.36 37.80
CA ARG A 203 -11.98 -35.07 37.68
C ARG A 203 -12.25 -34.16 36.49
N VAL A 204 -13.23 -34.50 35.67
CA VAL A 204 -13.71 -33.64 34.59
C VAL A 204 -14.39 -32.41 35.19
N ILE A 205 -13.81 -31.23 34.97
CA ILE A 205 -14.36 -29.96 35.45
C ILE A 205 -15.21 -29.25 34.39
N TYR A 206 -15.07 -29.63 33.13
CA TYR A 206 -15.91 -29.13 32.04
C TYR A 206 -15.93 -30.09 30.86
N ALA A 207 -17.10 -30.28 30.25
CA ALA A 207 -17.28 -31.01 29.00
C ALA A 207 -18.40 -30.35 28.19
N GLY A 208 -18.07 -29.69 27.09
CA GLY A 208 -19.05 -28.88 26.36
C GLY A 208 -18.43 -28.00 25.27
N TRP A 209 -19.23 -27.11 24.68
CA TRP A 209 -18.75 -26.16 23.68
C TRP A 209 -18.18 -24.90 24.32
N PHE A 210 -16.93 -24.54 23.99
CA PHE A 210 -16.25 -23.38 24.56
C PHE A 210 -15.64 -22.49 23.47
N GLY A 211 -16.46 -21.57 22.94
CA GLY A 211 -16.03 -20.56 21.97
C GLY A 211 -15.21 -21.14 20.81
N GLY A 212 -14.06 -20.52 20.52
CA GLY A 212 -13.14 -20.91 19.46
C GLY A 212 -12.49 -22.29 19.64
N TYR A 213 -12.48 -22.87 20.85
CA TYR A 213 -11.96 -24.23 21.07
C TYR A 213 -12.91 -25.33 20.56
N GLY A 214 -14.17 -24.99 20.28
CA GLY A 214 -15.20 -25.95 19.90
C GLY A 214 -15.62 -26.83 21.07
N LYS A 215 -15.88 -28.12 20.84
CA LYS A 215 -16.16 -29.06 21.92
C LYS A 215 -14.86 -29.40 22.64
N ILE A 216 -14.86 -29.20 23.96
CA ILE A 216 -13.71 -29.46 24.81
C ILE A 216 -14.06 -30.40 25.96
N VAL A 217 -13.04 -31.07 26.47
CA VAL A 217 -13.01 -31.65 27.82
C VAL A 217 -11.90 -30.95 28.59
N VAL A 218 -12.14 -30.65 29.86
CA VAL A 218 -11.12 -30.14 30.79
C VAL A 218 -11.10 -31.03 32.02
N ILE A 219 -9.93 -31.55 32.36
CA ILE A 219 -9.72 -32.44 33.50
C ILE A 219 -8.83 -31.72 34.51
N ASP A 220 -9.29 -31.64 35.75
CA ASP A 220 -8.49 -31.23 36.90
C ASP A 220 -7.78 -32.45 37.48
N HIS A 221 -6.45 -32.36 37.58
CA HIS A 221 -5.59 -33.42 38.12
C HIS A 221 -5.19 -33.13 39.58
N GLY A 222 -5.69 -32.04 40.16
CA GLY A 222 -5.33 -31.56 41.48
C GLY A 222 -4.07 -30.70 41.46
N GLU A 223 -3.78 -30.08 42.60
CA GLU A 223 -2.59 -29.21 42.79
C GLU A 223 -2.51 -28.08 41.73
N GLY A 224 -3.66 -27.60 41.26
CA GLY A 224 -3.72 -26.57 40.22
C GLY A 224 -3.35 -27.06 38.80
N MET A 225 -3.07 -28.34 38.59
CA MET A 225 -2.80 -28.92 37.27
C MET A 225 -4.09 -29.29 36.56
N SER A 226 -4.22 -28.89 35.30
CA SER A 226 -5.33 -29.32 34.45
C SER A 226 -4.89 -29.56 33.03
N THR A 227 -5.64 -30.39 32.30
CA THR A 227 -5.46 -30.60 30.87
C THR A 227 -6.72 -30.25 30.11
N LEU A 228 -6.55 -29.71 28.91
CA LEU A 228 -7.64 -29.41 27.98
C LEU A 228 -7.48 -30.21 26.70
N TYR A 229 -8.60 -30.74 26.22
CA TYR A 229 -8.72 -31.51 24.99
C TYR A 229 -9.73 -30.80 24.10
N GLY A 230 -9.28 -30.15 23.04
CA GLY A 230 -10.10 -29.30 22.17
C GLY A 230 -10.41 -29.90 20.80
N HIS A 231 -11.28 -29.20 20.05
CA HIS A 231 -11.73 -29.54 18.71
C HIS A 231 -12.38 -30.93 18.58
N LEU A 232 -13.02 -31.42 19.64
CA LEU A 232 -13.58 -32.78 19.68
C LEU A 232 -14.84 -32.93 18.81
N SER A 233 -15.02 -34.08 18.16
CA SER A 233 -16.26 -34.41 17.43
C SER A 233 -17.37 -34.87 18.39
N SER A 234 -17.02 -35.64 19.41
CA SER A 234 -17.92 -36.14 20.45
C SER A 234 -17.25 -36.14 21.82
N LEU A 235 -18.04 -35.93 22.86
CA LEU A 235 -17.66 -36.03 24.27
C LEU A 235 -18.08 -37.40 24.79
N LEU A 236 -17.19 -38.11 25.48
CA LEU A 236 -17.47 -39.43 26.07
C LEU A 236 -17.61 -39.37 27.61
N VAL A 237 -17.46 -38.19 28.18
CA VAL A 237 -17.55 -37.89 29.61
C VAL A 237 -18.34 -36.60 29.83
N VAL A 238 -18.85 -36.41 31.04
CA VAL A 238 -19.55 -35.19 31.48
C VAL A 238 -18.83 -34.56 32.66
N ALA A 239 -19.16 -33.29 32.95
CA ALA A 239 -18.61 -32.61 34.12
C ALA A 239 -19.00 -33.35 35.42
N GLY A 240 -18.03 -33.54 36.29
CA GLY A 240 -18.15 -34.31 37.53
C GLY A 240 -17.57 -35.72 37.47
N ASP A 241 -17.37 -36.29 36.28
CA ASP A 241 -16.82 -37.64 36.13
C ASP A 241 -15.39 -37.75 36.65
N GLU A 242 -15.07 -38.85 37.34
CA GLU A 242 -13.70 -39.25 37.64
C GLU A 242 -13.15 -40.09 36.49
N VAL A 243 -11.95 -39.77 36.01
CA VAL A 243 -11.31 -40.47 34.89
C VAL A 243 -9.93 -40.96 35.27
N ARG A 244 -9.53 -42.11 34.71
CA ARG A 244 -8.19 -42.67 34.89
C ARG A 244 -7.27 -42.28 33.74
N ARG A 245 -5.96 -42.25 33.99
CA ARG A 245 -4.97 -42.10 32.92
C ARG A 245 -5.21 -43.12 31.81
N GLY A 246 -5.26 -42.66 30.56
CA GLY A 246 -5.51 -43.48 29.38
C GLY A 246 -6.99 -43.79 29.10
N GLN A 247 -7.92 -43.33 29.95
CA GLN A 247 -9.36 -43.49 29.70
C GLN A 247 -9.80 -42.62 28.51
N PRO A 248 -10.56 -43.15 27.54
CA PRO A 248 -11.15 -42.32 26.49
C PRO A 248 -12.13 -41.29 27.05
N VAL A 249 -11.92 -40.02 26.73
CA VAL A 249 -12.75 -38.88 27.16
C VAL A 249 -13.47 -38.18 26.01
N GLY A 250 -13.02 -38.43 24.77
CA GLY A 250 -13.60 -37.81 23.59
C GLY A 250 -13.13 -38.48 22.31
N ARG A 251 -13.55 -37.89 21.19
CA ARG A 251 -13.06 -38.26 19.86
C ARG A 251 -12.57 -37.04 19.12
N VAL A 252 -11.50 -37.21 18.35
CA VAL A 252 -10.93 -36.15 17.51
C VAL A 252 -11.96 -35.68 16.50
N GLY A 253 -11.98 -34.38 16.25
CA GLY A 253 -12.88 -33.74 15.30
C GLY A 253 -12.26 -32.48 14.70
N SER A 254 -13.12 -31.58 14.25
CA SER A 254 -12.75 -30.27 13.72
C SER A 254 -13.87 -29.28 14.05
N THR A 255 -14.08 -29.03 15.34
CA THR A 255 -15.11 -28.08 15.83
C THR A 255 -14.48 -26.78 16.32
N GLY A 256 -15.19 -25.65 16.25
CA GLY A 256 -14.64 -24.35 16.62
C GLY A 256 -13.70 -23.82 15.54
N PHE A 257 -12.65 -23.11 15.92
CA PHE A 257 -11.65 -22.54 15.01
C PHE A 257 -10.59 -23.59 14.63
N SER A 258 -10.99 -24.53 13.78
CA SER A 258 -10.16 -25.64 13.29
C SER A 258 -10.18 -25.67 11.75
N THR A 259 -9.04 -25.99 11.13
CA THR A 259 -8.90 -26.12 9.66
C THR A 259 -9.03 -27.56 9.16
N GLY A 260 -9.09 -28.54 10.07
CA GLY A 260 -9.18 -29.95 9.74
C GLY A 260 -9.06 -30.84 10.97
N PRO A 261 -9.17 -32.17 10.83
CA PRO A 261 -9.16 -33.09 11.96
C PRO A 261 -7.84 -33.05 12.76
N HIS A 262 -7.88 -32.60 14.01
CA HIS A 262 -6.76 -32.63 14.94
C HIS A 262 -7.23 -32.50 16.39
N LEU A 263 -6.37 -32.88 17.33
CA LEU A 263 -6.54 -32.61 18.75
C LEU A 263 -5.73 -31.37 19.13
N HIS A 264 -6.39 -30.35 19.66
CA HIS A 264 -5.73 -29.28 20.40
C HIS A 264 -5.56 -29.73 21.86
N PHE A 265 -4.33 -29.81 22.34
CA PHE A 265 -4.02 -30.26 23.69
C PHE A 265 -3.27 -29.19 24.47
N GLU A 266 -3.75 -28.89 25.67
CA GLU A 266 -3.09 -27.95 26.58
C GLU A 266 -2.82 -28.62 27.92
N VAL A 267 -1.70 -28.22 28.54
CA VAL A 267 -1.46 -28.42 29.96
C VAL A 267 -1.50 -27.04 30.62
N ARG A 268 -2.18 -26.94 31.76
CA ARG A 268 -2.40 -25.70 32.47
C ARG A 268 -2.00 -25.82 33.94
N VAL A 269 -1.37 -24.77 34.44
CA VAL A 269 -0.98 -24.59 35.85
C VAL A 269 -1.77 -23.40 36.40
N ASN A 270 -2.63 -23.63 37.40
CA ASN A 270 -3.52 -22.61 37.97
C ASN A 270 -4.37 -21.90 36.89
N GLY A 271 -4.88 -22.68 35.94
CA GLY A 271 -5.65 -22.20 34.79
C GLY A 271 -4.84 -21.56 33.65
N ARG A 272 -3.54 -21.31 33.83
CA ARG A 272 -2.68 -20.72 32.80
C ARG A 272 -2.03 -21.77 31.92
N PRO A 273 -2.08 -21.64 30.59
CA PRO A 273 -1.46 -22.60 29.69
C PRO A 273 0.07 -22.52 29.76
N ILE A 274 0.70 -23.69 29.78
CA ILE A 274 2.15 -23.88 29.68
C ILE A 274 2.46 -24.73 28.45
N ASN A 275 3.73 -24.74 28.01
CA ASN A 275 4.12 -25.58 26.89
C ASN A 275 4.02 -27.08 27.28
N PRO A 276 3.15 -27.87 26.64
CA PRO A 276 3.01 -29.31 26.93
C PRO A 276 4.26 -30.13 26.63
N THR A 277 5.14 -29.69 25.72
CA THR A 277 6.36 -30.43 25.35
C THR A 277 7.54 -30.15 26.26
N SER A 278 7.39 -29.22 27.21
CA SER A 278 8.42 -28.92 28.22
C SER A 278 8.10 -29.60 29.54
N LEU A 279 7.33 -30.70 29.53
CA LEU A 279 6.95 -31.54 30.65
C LEU A 279 7.43 -32.98 30.42
#